data_AF-A0A350PF21-F1
#
_entry.id   AF-A0A350PF21-F1
#
_cell.length_a   1.000
_cell.length_b   1.000
_cell.length_c   1.000
_cell.angle_alpha   90.00
_cell.angle_beta   90.00
_cell.angle_gamma   90.00
#
_symmetry.space_group_name_H-M   'P 1'
#
loop_
_entity.id
_entity.type
_entity.pdbx_description
1 polymer ?
#
loop_
_entity_poly.entity_id
_entity_poly.type
_entity_poly.pdbx_seq_one_letter_code
_entity_poly.pdbx_strand_id
1 'polypeptide(L)' 'MANYTLLVNCRSNSSRAEEYIKASESLIYKKLPDCEIKYISSPIELTTEAARSALSSSVVIACGGDG' A
#
# COMPACT_ATOMS: atom_id res chain seq x y z
N MET A 1 -4.96 19.19 -1.62
CA MET A 1 -3.86 18.21 -1.75
C MET A 1 -4.49 16.84 -1.93
N ALA A 2 -3.95 16.00 -2.81
CA ALA A 2 -4.42 14.62 -2.95
C ALA A 2 -3.82 13.78 -1.81
N ASN A 3 -4.63 12.95 -1.15
CA ASN A 3 -4.19 11.98 -0.16
C ASN A 3 -4.09 10.58 -0.81
N TYR A 4 -3.05 9.84 -0.45
CA TYR A 4 -2.72 8.56 -1.06
C TYR A 4 -2.83 7.45 -0.04
N THR A 5 -3.26 6.26 -0.47
CA THR A 5 -2.99 5.03 0.29
C THR A 5 -2.21 4.05 -0.58
N LEU A 6 -1.07 3.59 -0.06
CA LEU A 6 -0.31 2.49 -0.63
C LEU A 6 -0.65 1.20 0.12
N LEU A 7 -1.28 0.25 -0.57
CA LEU A 7 -1.57 -1.08 -0.05
C LEU A 7 -0.46 -2.03 -0.47
N VAL A 8 0.26 -2.59 0.50
CA VAL A 8 1.36 -3.53 0.27
C VAL A 8 0.90 -4.93 0.61
N ASN A 9 0.83 -5.80 -0.41
CA ASN A 9 0.64 -7.23 -0.18
C ASN A 9 1.95 -7.83 0.33
N CYS A 10 2.05 -8.08 1.64
CA CYS A 10 3.25 -8.63 2.28
C CYS A 10 3.66 -10.00 1.73
N ARG A 11 2.75 -10.74 1.08
CA ARG A 11 3.06 -12.04 0.45
C ARG A 11 3.64 -11.90 -0.96
N SER A 12 3.61 -10.71 -1.54
CA SER A 12 4.15 -10.46 -2.88
C SER A 12 5.68 -10.50 -2.89
N ASN A 13 6.24 -10.77 -4.07
CA ASN A 13 7.69 -10.90 -4.28
C ASN A 13 8.37 -11.88 -3.31
N SER A 14 7.79 -13.09 -3.16
CA SER A 14 8.28 -14.13 -2.24
C SER A 14 8.39 -13.62 -0.79
N SER A 15 7.37 -12.90 -0.34
CA SER A 15 7.29 -12.26 0.99
C SER A 15 8.33 -11.17 1.28
N ARG A 16 8.97 -10.60 0.25
CA ARG A 16 9.96 -9.52 0.41
C ARG A 16 9.40 -8.13 0.15
N ALA A 17 8.15 -8.01 -0.32
CA ALA A 17 7.55 -6.72 -0.63
C ALA A 17 7.57 -5.75 0.56
N GLU A 18 7.23 -6.23 1.76
CA GLU A 18 7.24 -5.41 2.98
C GLU A 18 8.63 -4.83 3.27
N GLU A 19 9.69 -5.64 3.19
CA GLU A 19 11.07 -5.22 3.42
C GLU A 19 11.50 -4.12 2.43
N TYR A 20 11.23 -4.32 1.14
CA TYR A 20 11.61 -3.35 0.10
C TYR A 20 10.85 -2.03 0.23
N ILE A 21 9.57 -2.07 0.60
CA ILE A 21 8.79 -0.85 0.80
C ILE A 21 9.23 -0.14 2.07
N LYS A 22 9.49 -0.85 3.17
CA LYS A 22 10.07 -0.28 4.41
C LYS A 22 11.39 0.45 4.14
N ALA A 23 12.27 -0.15 3.35
CA ALA A 23 13.53 0.48 2.94
C ALA A 23 13.34 1.75 2.10
N SER A 24 12.17 1.91 1.47
CA SER A 24 11.85 3.00 0.55
C SER A 24 10.89 4.05 1.13
N GLU A 25 10.39 3.88 2.37
CA GLU A 25 9.36 4.75 2.95
C GLU A 25 9.74 6.23 2.94
N SER A 26 10.98 6.57 3.28
CA SER A 26 11.45 7.96 3.28
C SER A 26 11.34 8.61 1.89
N LEU A 27 11.62 7.85 0.83
CA LEU A 27 11.46 8.31 -0.55
C LEU A 27 9.98 8.42 -0.93
N ILE A 28 9.15 7.48 -0.49
CA ILE A 28 7.70 7.47 -0.73
C ILE A 28 7.08 8.72 -0.10
N TYR A 29 7.31 9.00 1.18
CA TYR A 29 6.76 10.18 1.85
C TYR A 29 7.28 11.49 1.25
N LYS A 30 8.52 11.51 0.73
CA LYS A 30 9.07 12.67 0.03
C LYS A 30 8.36 12.94 -1.31
N LYS A 31 7.91 11.89 -2.01
CA LYS A 31 7.26 11.98 -3.33
C LYS A 31 5.74 12.07 -3.26
N LEU A 32 5.16 11.43 -2.25
CA LEU A 32 3.74 11.37 -1.95
C LEU A 32 3.56 11.86 -0.50
N PRO A 33 3.58 13.18 -0.28
CA PRO A 33 3.23 13.75 1.01
C PRO A 33 1.83 13.25 1.42
N ASP A 34 1.64 12.93 2.70
CA ASP A 34 0.38 12.42 3.25
C ASP A 34 -0.07 11.05 2.69
N CYS A 35 0.88 10.23 2.20
CA CYS A 35 0.59 8.84 1.89
C CYS A 35 0.40 8.02 3.18
N GLU A 36 -0.65 7.24 3.27
CA GLU A 36 -0.77 6.17 4.27
C GLU A 36 -0.26 4.87 3.67
N ILE A 37 0.63 4.14 4.35
CA ILE A 37 1.12 2.84 3.88
C ILE A 37 0.52 1.75 4.76
N LYS A 38 -0.17 0.79 4.14
CA LYS A 38 -0.81 -0.35 4.83
C LYS A 38 -0.20 -1.65 4.37
N TYR A 39 0.38 -2.39 5.32
CA TYR A 39 0.99 -3.70 5.11
C TYR A 39 -0.04 -4.79 5.42
N ILE A 40 -0.40 -5.59 4.42
CA ILE A 40 -1.49 -6.57 4.52
C ILE A 40 -0.98 -7.94 4.08
N SER A 41 -1.15 -8.94 4.95
CA SER A 41 -0.77 -10.33 4.67
C SER A 41 -1.95 -11.24 4.33
N SER A 42 -3.18 -10.80 4.58
CA SER A 42 -4.40 -11.59 4.32
C SER A 42 -5.08 -11.13 3.03
N PRO A 43 -5.33 -12.03 2.05
CA PRO A 43 -6.03 -11.68 0.81
C PRO A 43 -7.43 -11.09 1.03
N ILE A 44 -8.15 -11.60 2.04
CA ILE A 44 -9.51 -11.14 2.38
C ILE A 44 -9.46 -9.70 2.92
N GLU A 45 -8.48 -9.40 3.77
CA GLU A 45 -8.28 -8.05 4.29
C GLU A 45 -7.86 -7.08 3.18
N LEU A 46 -7.10 -7.55 2.18
CA LEU A 46 -6.58 -6.69 1.12
C LEU A 46 -7.70 -6.07 0.29
N THR A 47 -8.72 -6.87 -0.07
CA THR A 47 -9.91 -6.37 -0.77
C THR A 47 -10.72 -5.43 0.11
N THR A 48 -10.88 -5.79 1.38
CA THR A 48 -11.64 -4.99 2.36
C THR A 48 -10.98 -3.63 2.59
N GLU A 49 -9.66 -3.60 2.69
CA GLU A 49 -8.88 -2.38 2.91
C GLU A 49 -8.81 -1.52 1.65
N ALA A 50 -8.75 -2.13 0.46
CA ALA A 50 -8.87 -1.40 -0.80
C ALA A 50 -10.21 -0.67 -0.90
N ALA A 51 -11.32 -1.35 -0.59
CA ALA A 51 -12.64 -0.72 -0.55
C ALA A 51 -12.71 0.40 0.50
N ARG A 52 -12.16 0.19 1.71
CA ARG A 52 -12.13 1.20 2.76
C ARG A 52 -11.30 2.42 2.36
N SER A 53 -10.10 2.21 1.84
CA SER A 53 -9.20 3.29 1.40
C SER A 53 -9.77 4.06 0.21
N ALA A 54 -10.54 3.44 -0.68
CA ALA A 54 -11.21 4.15 -1.77
C ALA A 54 -12.27 5.16 -1.28
N LEU A 55 -12.78 5.03 -0.04
CA LEU A 55 -13.74 5.98 0.53
C LEU A 55 -13.07 7.22 1.11
N SER A 56 -11.81 7.11 1.53
CA SER A 56 -11.09 8.18 2.25
C SER A 56 -9.96 8.81 1.45
N SER A 57 -9.41 8.09 0.47
CA SER A 57 -8.20 8.48 -0.26
C SER A 57 -8.51 8.88 -1.69
N SER A 58 -7.81 9.91 -2.18
CA SER A 58 -7.94 10.41 -3.54
C SER A 58 -7.35 9.42 -4.55
N VAL A 59 -6.31 8.69 -4.14
CA VAL A 59 -5.65 7.67 -4.94
C VAL A 59 -5.31 6.46 -4.06
N VAL A 60 -5.62 5.27 -4.56
CA VAL A 60 -5.19 4.00 -3.97
C VAL A 60 -4.16 3.37 -4.90
N ILE A 61 -3.00 3.05 -4.37
CA ILE A 61 -1.88 2.41 -5.07
C ILE A 61 -1.75 0.99 -4.54
N ALA A 62 -1.81 0.00 -5.42
CA ALA A 62 -1.58 -1.40 -5.06
C ALA A 62 -0.12 -1.77 -5.34
N CYS A 63 0.55 -2.35 -4.34
CA CYS A 63 1.85 -2.99 -4.46
C CYS A 63 1.69 -4.49 -4.23
N GLY A 64 1.60 -5.24 -5.33
CA GLY A 64 1.40 -6.67 -5.33
C GLY A 64 1.53 -7.26 -6.73
N GLY A 65 1.16 -8.53 -6.89
CA GLY A 65 0.99 -9.18 -8.20
C GLY A 65 -0.43 -9.00 -8.76
N ASP A 66 -0.78 -9.78 -9.78
CA ASP A 66 -2.02 -9.65 -10.55
C ASP A 66 -3.31 -10.08 -9.82
N GLY A 67 -3.18 -10.71 -8.64
CA GLY A 67 -4.27 -11.41 -7.93
C GLY A 67 -5.16 -10.53 -7.06
#